data_AF-A0AAE3VEX5-F1
#
_entry.id   AF-A0AAE3VEX5-F1
#
_cell.length_a   1.000
_cell.length_b   1.000
_cell.length_c   1.000
_cell.angle_alpha   90.00
_cell.angle_beta   90.00
_cell.angle_gamma   90.00
#
_symmetry.space_group_name_H-M   'P 1'
#
loop_
_entity.id
_entity.type
_entity.pdbx_description
1 polymer ?
#
loop_
_entity_poly.entity_id
_entity_poly.type
_entity_poly.pdbx_seq_one_letter_code
_entity_poly.pdbx_strand_id
1 'polypeptide(L)'
;MKKILMTLAMALMSASTFAAFQWSVVESTVAGSGSAAVNGFAYTIQVTEGTGSIYIVDKINNLYSMSGNKELLSMKADMSSTTKYGWVDVATGTKYSAEGSTTTFYNHQMNENNDLVTQTGYKLGEFSAGDEIGVWLTTKKKGAIGASVLDKARADLNSDSMNYRNAYVGTDSTGMTLHQLDFTGGVGSIFFGLAGVASPGAPIGQPLPGALATLLLGGAISGAAGMKKRRRQKA
;
A
#
# COMPACT_ATOMS: atom_id res chain seq x y z
N MET A 1 49.10 15.88 -1.99
CA MET A 1 48.01 16.35 -1.11
C MET A 1 46.85 17.00 -1.87
N LYS A 2 47.06 17.97 -2.78
CA LYS A 2 45.96 18.62 -3.54
C LYS A 2 45.08 17.66 -4.37
N LYS A 3 45.68 16.60 -4.95
CA LYS A 3 44.95 15.62 -5.79
C LYS A 3 44.00 14.72 -4.99
N ILE A 4 44.40 14.31 -3.77
CA ILE A 4 43.61 13.43 -2.89
C ILE A 4 42.40 14.19 -2.31
N LEU A 5 42.56 15.47 -1.98
CA LEU A 5 41.45 16.32 -1.53
C LEU A 5 40.39 16.53 -2.63
N MET A 6 40.83 16.68 -3.89
CA MET A 6 39.92 16.78 -5.05
C MET A 6 39.16 15.48 -5.30
N THR A 7 39.80 14.32 -5.13
CA THR A 7 39.11 13.02 -5.27
C THR A 7 38.09 12.79 -4.15
N LEU A 8 38.40 13.21 -2.93
CA LEU A 8 37.48 13.11 -1.79
C LEU A 8 36.29 14.08 -1.92
N ALA A 9 36.52 15.30 -2.41
CA ALA A 9 35.45 16.27 -2.69
C ALA A 9 34.55 15.83 -3.85
N MET A 10 35.11 15.22 -4.91
CA MET A 10 34.30 14.62 -5.99
C MET A 10 33.55 13.36 -5.52
N ALA A 11 34.12 12.55 -4.63
CA ALA A 11 33.46 11.37 -4.06
C ALA A 11 32.32 11.74 -3.07
N LEU A 12 32.45 12.88 -2.38
CA LEU A 12 31.39 13.42 -1.51
C LEU A 12 30.28 14.11 -2.32
N MET A 13 30.57 14.64 -3.51
CA MET A 13 29.58 15.19 -4.44
C MET A 13 28.87 14.14 -5.31
N SER A 14 29.39 12.91 -5.37
CA SER A 14 28.77 11.79 -6.09
C SER A 14 27.99 10.83 -5.19
N ALA A 15 27.98 11.07 -3.87
CA ALA A 15 27.17 10.33 -2.91
C ALA A 15 25.74 10.90 -2.81
N SER A 16 25.04 10.96 -3.95
CA SER A 16 23.59 11.16 -3.94
C SER A 16 22.96 9.89 -3.37
N THR A 17 22.80 9.84 -2.05
CA THR A 17 22.00 8.82 -1.38
C THR A 17 20.54 9.08 -1.74
N PHE A 18 20.06 8.42 -2.78
CA PHE A 18 18.64 8.47 -3.14
C PHE A 18 17.86 7.57 -2.19
N ALA A 19 16.84 8.14 -1.56
CA ALA A 19 16.04 7.45 -0.58
C ALA A 19 15.11 6.43 -1.27
N ALA A 20 15.02 5.21 -0.72
CA ALA A 20 14.07 4.21 -1.19
C ALA A 20 12.64 4.75 -1.02
N PHE A 21 11.70 4.34 -1.88
CA PHE A 21 10.31 4.74 -1.70
C PHE A 21 9.78 4.16 -0.39
N GLN A 22 9.46 5.04 0.56
CA GLN A 22 8.90 4.68 1.87
C GLN A 22 7.63 5.50 2.10
N TRP A 23 6.65 4.84 2.69
CA TRP A 23 5.38 5.44 3.06
C TRP A 23 4.87 4.77 4.33
N SER A 24 3.97 5.45 5.02
CA SER A 24 3.31 4.94 6.23
C SER A 24 1.85 5.35 6.26
N VAL A 25 1.06 4.59 7.01
CA VAL A 25 -0.33 4.96 7.31
C VAL A 25 -0.34 5.65 8.66
N VAL A 26 -0.86 6.88 8.69
CA VAL A 26 -0.98 7.68 9.91
C VAL A 26 -2.44 7.78 10.29
N GLU A 27 -2.77 7.25 11.46
CA GLU A 27 -4.13 7.33 12.01
C GLU A 27 -4.28 8.62 12.83
N SER A 28 -5.44 9.28 12.68
CA SER A 28 -5.84 10.42 13.48
C SER A 28 -5.92 10.03 14.95
N THR A 29 -5.44 10.90 15.84
CA THR A 29 -5.59 10.71 17.29
C THR A 29 -7.01 11.00 17.78
N VAL A 30 -7.85 11.60 16.93
CA VAL A 30 -9.22 11.98 17.23
C VAL A 30 -10.17 11.13 16.40
N ALA A 31 -11.03 10.37 17.08
CA ALA A 31 -12.12 9.65 16.45
C ALA A 31 -13.24 10.62 16.06
N GLY A 32 -13.86 10.39 14.91
CA GLY A 32 -15.11 11.05 14.58
C GLY A 32 -16.21 10.63 15.55
N SER A 33 -16.93 11.62 16.10
CA SER A 33 -18.04 11.40 17.03
C SER A 33 -19.19 12.41 16.82
N GLY A 34 -20.41 11.98 17.15
CA GLY A 34 -21.65 12.76 17.01
C GLY A 34 -22.52 12.35 15.81
N SER A 35 -23.73 12.89 15.74
CA SER A 35 -24.78 12.47 14.78
C SER A 35 -24.47 12.72 13.30
N ALA A 36 -23.50 13.58 13.00
CA ALA A 36 -23.08 13.94 11.65
C ALA A 36 -21.59 13.63 11.40
N ALA A 37 -20.97 12.78 12.22
CA ALA A 37 -19.58 12.38 12.03
C ALA A 37 -19.50 10.94 11.52
N VAL A 38 -18.51 10.68 10.67
CA VAL A 38 -18.11 9.30 10.36
C VAL A 38 -17.36 8.76 11.58
N ASN A 39 -17.84 7.66 12.17
CA ASN A 39 -17.24 7.04 13.34
C ASN A 39 -15.86 6.42 13.02
N GLY A 40 -15.09 6.15 14.06
CA GLY A 40 -13.74 5.60 13.95
C GLY A 40 -12.69 6.67 13.67
N PHE A 41 -11.49 6.25 13.27
CA PHE A 41 -10.35 7.13 13.11
C PHE A 41 -10.06 7.37 11.63
N ALA A 42 -10.07 8.64 11.24
CA ALA A 42 -9.54 9.02 9.94
C ALA A 42 -8.06 8.61 9.83
N TYR A 43 -7.60 8.33 8.63
CA TYR A 43 -6.22 7.95 8.39
C TYR A 43 -5.76 8.45 7.03
N THR A 44 -4.46 8.68 6.94
CA THR A 44 -3.78 9.20 5.76
C THR A 44 -2.57 8.35 5.43
N ILE A 45 -2.07 8.51 4.22
CA ILE A 45 -0.88 7.84 3.72
C ILE A 45 0.16 8.93 3.51
N GLN A 46 1.23 8.87 4.29
CA GLN A 46 2.34 9.81 4.21
C GLN A 46 3.50 9.15 3.48
N VAL A 47 3.95 9.75 2.38
CA VAL A 47 5.19 9.36 1.73
C VAL A 47 6.35 10.01 2.47
N THR A 48 7.15 9.18 3.15
CA THR A 48 8.26 9.65 3.99
C THR A 48 9.54 9.81 3.19
N GLU A 49 9.75 8.98 2.18
CA GLU A 49 10.97 8.98 1.37
C GLU A 49 10.71 8.55 -0.09
N GLY A 50 11.54 9.06 -1.00
CA GLY A 50 11.55 8.65 -2.41
C GLY A 50 10.31 9.09 -3.20
N THR A 51 10.16 8.51 -4.39
CA THR A 51 8.99 8.70 -5.27
C THR A 51 8.51 7.32 -5.74
N GLY A 52 7.20 7.14 -5.76
CA GLY A 52 6.60 5.86 -6.09
C GLY A 52 5.10 5.90 -6.29
N SER A 53 4.60 4.81 -6.84
CA SER A 53 3.20 4.52 -7.02
C SER A 53 2.57 3.99 -5.73
N ILE A 54 1.36 4.44 -5.40
CA ILE A 54 0.53 3.83 -4.34
C ILE A 54 -0.69 3.17 -4.97
N TYR A 55 -1.03 1.99 -4.48
CA TYR A 55 -2.15 1.16 -4.93
C TYR A 55 -3.10 0.85 -3.78
N ILE A 56 -4.41 0.82 -4.05
CA ILE A 56 -5.37 0.07 -3.23
C ILE A 56 -5.48 -1.35 -3.76
N VAL A 57 -5.52 -2.32 -2.86
CA VAL A 57 -5.35 -3.74 -3.20
C VAL A 57 -6.54 -4.57 -2.74
N ASP A 58 -6.97 -5.53 -3.55
CA ASP A 58 -8.03 -6.48 -3.21
C ASP A 58 -7.78 -7.19 -1.88
N LYS A 59 -8.84 -7.43 -1.11
CA LYS A 59 -8.80 -8.36 0.02
C LYS A 59 -8.90 -9.80 -0.48
N ILE A 60 -7.96 -10.65 -0.10
CA ILE A 60 -8.03 -12.10 -0.32
C ILE A 60 -8.50 -12.80 0.95
N ASN A 61 -9.71 -13.36 0.92
CA ASN A 61 -10.29 -14.06 2.08
C ASN A 61 -9.97 -15.57 2.11
N ASN A 62 -9.47 -16.14 1.01
CA ASN A 62 -9.16 -17.55 0.87
C ASN A 62 -8.12 -17.78 -0.23
N LEU A 63 -7.05 -18.52 0.07
CA LEU A 63 -5.99 -18.87 -0.90
C LEU A 63 -6.34 -20.06 -1.81
N TYR A 64 -7.45 -20.74 -1.56
CA TYR A 64 -7.86 -21.96 -2.28
C TYR A 64 -9.01 -21.75 -3.27
N SER A 65 -9.69 -20.59 -3.22
CA SER A 65 -10.84 -20.30 -4.08
C SER A 65 -11.00 -18.81 -4.32
N MET A 66 -10.79 -18.40 -5.56
CA MET A 66 -11.03 -17.04 -6.04
C MET A 66 -12.51 -16.83 -6.33
N SER A 67 -13.21 -17.85 -6.86
CA SER A 67 -14.65 -17.80 -7.11
C SER A 67 -15.47 -17.64 -5.81
N GLY A 68 -14.96 -18.13 -4.69
CA GLY A 68 -15.53 -17.93 -3.35
C GLY A 68 -15.23 -16.56 -2.72
N ASN A 69 -14.33 -15.76 -3.30
CA ASN A 69 -13.98 -14.46 -2.76
C ASN A 69 -15.03 -13.41 -3.15
N LYS A 70 -15.81 -12.96 -2.16
CA LYS A 70 -16.85 -11.95 -2.33
C LYS A 70 -16.42 -10.56 -1.85
N GLU A 71 -15.17 -10.39 -1.43
CA GLU A 71 -14.64 -9.16 -0.83
C GLU A 71 -13.70 -8.38 -1.76
N LEU A 72 -13.63 -8.75 -3.03
CA LEU A 72 -12.85 -8.03 -4.05
C LEU A 72 -13.34 -6.57 -4.19
N LEU A 73 -12.42 -5.64 -4.44
CA LEU A 73 -12.76 -4.24 -4.67
C LEU A 73 -13.71 -4.10 -5.86
N SER A 74 -13.49 -4.84 -6.94
CA SER A 74 -14.38 -4.86 -8.11
C SER A 74 -15.81 -5.33 -7.83
N MET A 75 -16.06 -6.00 -6.69
CA MET A 75 -17.39 -6.44 -6.25
C MET A 75 -18.04 -5.46 -5.26
N LYS A 76 -17.24 -4.76 -4.45
CA LYS A 76 -17.71 -3.89 -3.36
C LYS A 76 -17.67 -2.40 -3.72
N ALA A 77 -16.60 -1.97 -4.38
CA ALA A 77 -16.41 -0.62 -4.91
C ALA A 77 -16.68 -0.59 -6.43
N ASP A 78 -17.04 0.59 -6.94
CA ASP A 78 -17.16 0.86 -8.35
C ASP A 78 -15.76 1.11 -8.93
N MET A 79 -15.11 0.04 -9.37
CA MET A 79 -13.78 0.10 -9.99
C MET A 79 -13.87 0.24 -11.53
N SER A 80 -15.05 0.51 -12.08
CA SER A 80 -15.28 0.53 -13.54
C SER A 80 -14.67 1.75 -14.24
N SER A 81 -14.38 2.81 -13.49
CA SER A 81 -13.81 4.06 -13.99
C SER A 81 -12.92 4.70 -12.93
N THR A 82 -11.86 5.37 -13.38
CA THR A 82 -10.99 6.20 -12.53
C THR A 82 -11.71 7.36 -11.85
N THR A 83 -12.88 7.75 -12.35
CA THR A 83 -13.72 8.80 -11.73
C THR A 83 -14.52 8.32 -10.53
N LYS A 84 -14.36 7.05 -10.12
CA LYS A 84 -15.12 6.41 -9.04
C LYS A 84 -14.28 6.08 -7.82
N TYR A 85 -12.97 6.24 -7.90
CA TYR A 85 -12.03 6.06 -6.81
C TYR A 85 -10.79 6.91 -7.06
N GLY A 86 -9.99 7.12 -6.03
CA GLY A 86 -8.76 7.86 -6.15
C GLY A 86 -8.24 8.31 -4.81
N TRP A 87 -7.64 9.48 -4.80
CA TRP A 87 -6.99 10.02 -3.63
C TRP A 87 -7.45 11.45 -3.32
N VAL A 88 -7.23 11.86 -2.08
CA VAL A 88 -7.53 13.20 -1.57
C VAL A 88 -6.22 13.80 -1.12
N ASP A 89 -5.85 14.94 -1.67
CA ASP A 89 -4.76 15.74 -1.12
C ASP A 89 -5.18 16.25 0.25
N VAL A 90 -4.45 15.88 1.31
CA VAL A 90 -4.82 16.26 2.68
C VAL A 90 -4.56 17.74 2.94
N ALA A 91 -3.57 18.35 2.28
CA ALA A 91 -3.24 19.76 2.47
C ALA A 91 -4.31 20.67 1.87
N THR A 92 -4.82 20.34 0.69
CA THR A 92 -5.84 21.15 -0.01
C THR A 92 -7.27 20.64 0.16
N GLY A 93 -7.44 19.39 0.61
CA GLY A 93 -8.69 18.65 0.58
C GLY A 93 -9.10 18.22 -0.83
N THR A 94 -8.35 18.54 -1.88
CA THR A 94 -8.80 18.33 -3.27
C THR A 94 -8.92 16.84 -3.59
N LYS A 95 -10.04 16.47 -4.22
CA LYS A 95 -10.31 15.09 -4.65
C LYS A 95 -9.78 14.86 -6.05
N TYR A 96 -8.93 13.85 -6.22
CA TYR A 96 -8.37 13.45 -7.50
C TYR A 96 -8.84 12.05 -7.89
N SER A 97 -9.20 11.88 -9.15
CA SER A 97 -9.43 10.56 -9.75
C SER A 97 -8.14 9.75 -9.77
N ALA A 98 -8.26 8.43 -9.62
CA ALA A 98 -7.12 7.53 -9.73
C ALA A 98 -6.48 7.58 -11.12
N GLU A 99 -5.19 7.21 -11.22
CA GLU A 99 -4.57 6.92 -12.51
C GLU A 99 -5.23 5.70 -13.17
N GLY A 100 -5.47 4.66 -12.38
CA GLY A 100 -6.30 3.51 -12.75
C GLY A 100 -5.62 2.36 -13.48
N SER A 101 -4.31 2.42 -13.73
CA SER A 101 -3.58 1.22 -14.11
C SER A 101 -3.66 0.16 -13.00
N THR A 102 -3.60 -1.11 -13.40
CA THR A 102 -3.67 -2.23 -12.46
C THR A 102 -2.38 -3.03 -12.47
N THR A 103 -2.09 -3.69 -11.36
CA THR A 103 -0.98 -4.64 -11.24
C THR A 103 -1.39 -5.82 -10.37
N THR A 104 -0.64 -6.90 -10.42
CA THR A 104 -0.91 -8.11 -9.65
C THR A 104 0.10 -8.22 -8.51
N PHE A 105 -0.39 -8.18 -7.26
CA PHE A 105 0.43 -8.28 -6.06
C PHE A 105 0.58 -9.73 -5.56
N TYR A 106 -0.39 -10.59 -5.90
CA TYR A 106 -0.36 -12.01 -5.61
C TYR A 106 -0.97 -12.77 -6.77
N ASN A 107 -0.33 -13.85 -7.21
CA ASN A 107 -0.85 -14.73 -8.24
C ASN A 107 -0.36 -16.15 -8.01
N HIS A 108 -1.20 -16.98 -7.41
CA HIS A 108 -0.81 -18.33 -7.06
C HIS A 108 -1.98 -19.29 -7.08
N GLN A 109 -1.71 -20.52 -7.50
CA GLN A 109 -2.64 -21.64 -7.46
C GLN A 109 -2.02 -22.72 -6.57
N MET A 110 -2.70 -23.07 -5.48
CA MET A 110 -2.17 -24.00 -4.47
C MET A 110 -1.94 -25.42 -5.03
N ASN A 111 -2.83 -25.89 -5.90
CA ASN A 111 -2.71 -27.11 -6.69
C ASN A 111 -3.74 -27.10 -7.83
N GLU A 112 -3.68 -28.11 -8.71
CA GLU A 112 -4.54 -28.24 -9.90
C GLU A 112 -6.06 -28.24 -9.63
N ASN A 113 -6.50 -28.56 -8.41
CA ASN A 113 -7.90 -28.62 -8.04
C ASN A 113 -8.42 -27.32 -7.39
N ASN A 114 -7.56 -26.32 -7.19
CA ASN A 114 -7.91 -25.02 -6.64
C ASN A 114 -7.99 -23.95 -7.72
N ASP A 115 -8.74 -22.88 -7.45
CA ASP A 115 -8.75 -21.71 -8.34
C ASP A 115 -7.38 -21.02 -8.31
N LEU A 116 -6.98 -20.40 -9.42
CA LEU A 116 -5.93 -19.40 -9.41
C LEU A 116 -6.40 -18.20 -8.60
N VAL A 117 -5.68 -17.86 -7.53
CA VAL A 117 -5.97 -16.69 -6.71
C VAL A 117 -5.11 -15.53 -7.16
N THR A 118 -5.77 -14.43 -7.53
CA THR A 118 -5.13 -13.21 -8.01
C THR A 118 -5.55 -12.04 -7.12
N GLN A 119 -4.57 -11.30 -6.59
CA GLN A 119 -4.78 -10.06 -5.85
C GLN A 119 -4.45 -8.87 -6.74
N THR A 120 -5.48 -8.13 -7.14
CA THR A 120 -5.33 -6.95 -8.02
C THR A 120 -5.09 -5.70 -7.19
N GLY A 121 -4.09 -4.92 -7.59
CA GLY A 121 -3.88 -3.56 -7.12
C GLY A 121 -4.34 -2.55 -8.17
N TYR A 122 -4.99 -1.48 -7.72
CA TYR A 122 -5.48 -0.37 -8.53
C TYR A 122 -4.70 0.88 -8.18
N LYS A 123 -3.97 1.44 -9.14
CA LYS A 123 -3.06 2.55 -8.91
C LYS A 123 -3.82 3.85 -8.64
N LEU A 124 -3.52 4.48 -7.52
CA LEU A 124 -4.05 5.80 -7.17
C LEU A 124 -3.31 6.90 -7.95
N GLY A 125 -1.99 6.85 -7.97
CA GLY A 125 -1.12 7.85 -8.59
C GLY A 125 0.35 7.63 -8.27
N GLU A 126 1.18 8.60 -8.66
CA GLU A 126 2.58 8.73 -8.26
C GLU A 126 2.69 9.80 -7.17
N PHE A 127 3.48 9.52 -6.14
CA PHE A 127 3.63 10.37 -4.97
C PHE A 127 5.10 10.44 -4.57
N SER A 128 5.50 11.58 -4.02
CA SER A 128 6.87 11.87 -3.60
C SER A 128 6.94 12.19 -2.12
N ALA A 129 8.13 12.08 -1.55
CA ALA A 129 8.39 12.42 -0.15
C ALA A 129 7.79 13.80 0.21
N GLY A 130 7.00 13.82 1.28
CA GLY A 130 6.24 14.98 1.72
C GLY A 130 4.77 14.97 1.31
N ASP A 131 4.37 14.13 0.36
CA ASP A 131 2.95 13.97 0.00
C ASP A 131 2.19 13.25 1.12
N GLU A 132 1.01 13.79 1.45
CA GLU A 132 0.05 13.17 2.36
C GLU A 132 -1.31 13.05 1.69
N ILE A 133 -1.82 11.83 1.59
CA ILE A 133 -3.05 11.54 0.85
C ILE A 133 -4.05 10.73 1.66
N GLY A 134 -5.34 10.94 1.41
CA GLY A 134 -6.40 10.00 1.74
C GLY A 134 -6.79 9.15 0.55
N VAL A 135 -7.31 7.96 0.77
CA VAL A 135 -8.08 7.19 -0.22
C VAL A 135 -9.54 7.60 -0.20
N TRP A 136 -10.17 7.71 -1.38
CA TRP A 136 -11.62 7.75 -1.52
C TRP A 136 -12.10 6.74 -2.57
N LEU A 137 -13.33 6.25 -2.40
CA LEU A 137 -13.97 5.33 -3.34
C LEU A 137 -15.49 5.46 -3.32
N THR A 138 -16.10 4.96 -4.39
CA THR A 138 -17.54 4.89 -4.58
C THR A 138 -17.99 3.44 -4.44
N THR A 139 -19.08 3.19 -3.72
CA THR A 139 -19.64 1.85 -3.54
C THR A 139 -20.39 1.39 -4.80
N LYS A 140 -20.28 0.11 -5.15
CA LYS A 140 -20.90 -0.44 -6.37
C LYS A 140 -22.42 -0.49 -6.30
N LYS A 141 -22.97 -0.86 -5.13
CA LYS A 141 -24.40 -1.17 -4.97
C LYS A 141 -25.30 0.07 -4.88
N LYS A 142 -24.76 1.22 -4.46
CA LYS A 142 -25.56 2.43 -4.21
C LYS A 142 -24.88 3.75 -4.60
N GLY A 143 -23.66 3.73 -5.11
CA GLY A 143 -22.96 4.96 -5.50
C GLY A 143 -22.57 5.86 -4.32
N ALA A 144 -22.63 5.36 -3.09
CA ALA A 144 -22.20 6.09 -1.90
C ALA A 144 -20.68 6.30 -1.92
N ILE A 145 -20.23 7.50 -1.57
CA ILE A 145 -18.81 7.87 -1.53
C ILE A 145 -18.34 7.84 -0.08
N GLY A 146 -17.14 7.30 0.14
CA GLY A 146 -16.45 7.38 1.41
C GLY A 146 -14.96 7.63 1.20
N ALA A 147 -14.38 8.41 2.11
CA ALA A 147 -12.95 8.69 2.16
C ALA A 147 -12.36 8.27 3.51
N SER A 148 -11.04 8.11 3.55
CA SER A 148 -10.27 7.84 4.77
C SER A 148 -9.98 9.10 5.59
N VAL A 149 -10.05 10.29 4.99
CA VAL A 149 -9.72 11.60 5.61
C VAL A 149 -10.88 12.29 6.34
N LEU A 150 -10.56 13.05 7.39
CA LEU A 150 -11.49 13.55 8.42
C LEU A 150 -12.53 14.57 7.95
N ASP A 151 -12.41 15.16 6.75
CA ASP A 151 -13.20 16.35 6.40
C ASP A 151 -14.72 16.11 6.45
N LYS A 152 -15.31 16.59 7.55
CA LYS A 152 -16.67 16.33 8.02
C LYS A 152 -17.73 17.14 7.27
N ALA A 153 -17.33 18.23 6.60
CA ALA A 153 -18.26 19.14 5.92
C ALA A 153 -18.43 18.85 4.43
N ARG A 154 -17.73 17.83 3.92
CA ARG A 154 -17.65 17.53 2.48
C ARG A 154 -18.50 16.34 2.07
N ALA A 155 -19.76 16.63 1.75
CA ALA A 155 -20.71 15.67 1.19
C ALA A 155 -20.22 15.01 -0.11
N ASP A 156 -19.25 15.62 -0.80
CA ASP A 156 -18.65 15.08 -2.02
C ASP A 156 -17.49 14.08 -1.77
N LEU A 157 -17.05 13.94 -0.51
CA LEU A 157 -16.04 12.98 -0.03
C LEU A 157 -16.64 11.90 0.87
N ASN A 158 -17.60 12.27 1.71
CA ASN A 158 -18.26 11.36 2.64
C ASN A 158 -19.77 11.55 2.49
N SER A 159 -20.42 10.58 1.83
CA SER A 159 -21.88 10.55 1.75
C SER A 159 -22.50 10.29 3.13
N ASP A 160 -23.77 10.66 3.32
CA ASP A 160 -24.52 10.45 4.58
C ASP A 160 -24.56 8.98 5.03
N SER A 161 -24.38 8.05 4.10
CA SER A 161 -24.34 6.63 4.40
C SER A 161 -23.00 6.14 4.95
N MET A 162 -21.91 6.91 4.79
CA MET A 162 -20.59 6.58 5.33
C MET A 162 -20.65 6.67 6.85
N ASN A 163 -20.40 5.56 7.53
CA ASN A 163 -20.66 5.43 8.97
C ASN A 163 -19.41 5.14 9.79
N TYR A 164 -18.45 4.38 9.26
CA TYR A 164 -17.26 4.01 10.03
C TYR A 164 -16.04 3.84 9.12
N ARG A 165 -14.84 4.11 9.66
CA ARG A 165 -13.56 3.88 9.01
C ARG A 165 -12.50 3.43 10.01
N ASN A 166 -11.51 2.70 9.53
CA ASN A 166 -10.41 2.25 10.37
C ASN A 166 -9.15 2.00 9.53
N ALA A 167 -8.00 2.43 10.06
CA ALA A 167 -6.69 2.22 9.45
C ALA A 167 -6.21 0.76 9.59
N TYR A 168 -6.74 -0.01 10.54
CA TYR A 168 -6.33 -1.39 10.77
C TYR A 168 -7.49 -2.27 11.24
N VAL A 169 -7.82 -3.30 10.46
CA VAL A 169 -8.84 -4.30 10.81
C VAL A 169 -8.33 -5.74 10.73
N GLY A 170 -7.01 -5.91 10.78
CA GLY A 170 -6.32 -7.20 10.67
C GLY A 170 -5.59 -7.35 9.33
N THR A 171 -5.25 -8.60 9.00
CA THR A 171 -4.61 -8.97 7.74
C THR A 171 -5.48 -9.95 6.96
N ASP A 172 -5.35 -9.94 5.64
CA ASP A 172 -6.01 -10.93 4.78
C ASP A 172 -5.20 -12.24 4.68
N SER A 173 -5.64 -13.17 3.82
CA SER A 173 -4.98 -14.47 3.67
C SER A 173 -3.61 -14.40 2.98
N THR A 174 -3.25 -13.30 2.31
CA THR A 174 -1.89 -13.09 1.79
C THR A 174 -0.97 -12.39 2.80
N GLY A 175 -1.51 -12.03 3.97
CA GLY A 175 -0.80 -11.26 5.00
C GLY A 175 -0.86 -9.74 4.78
N MET A 176 -1.67 -9.28 3.81
CA MET A 176 -1.86 -7.85 3.54
C MET A 176 -2.63 -7.20 4.68
N THR A 177 -2.10 -6.12 5.25
CA THR A 177 -2.84 -5.28 6.21
C THR A 177 -4.08 -4.70 5.56
N LEU A 178 -5.22 -4.78 6.25
CA LEU A 178 -6.49 -4.31 5.75
C LEU A 178 -6.95 -3.01 6.42
N HIS A 179 -7.49 -2.14 5.57
CA HIS A 179 -8.20 -0.92 5.91
C HIS A 179 -9.70 -1.11 5.66
N GLN A 180 -10.54 -0.31 6.32
CA GLN A 180 -11.99 -0.41 6.19
C GLN A 180 -12.64 0.95 5.95
N LEU A 181 -13.57 0.97 5.00
CA LEU A 181 -14.61 2.00 4.88
C LEU A 181 -15.98 1.32 4.97
N ASP A 182 -16.83 1.75 5.89
CA ASP A 182 -18.11 1.13 6.20
C ASP A 182 -19.30 2.04 5.91
N PHE A 183 -20.33 1.46 5.32
CA PHE A 183 -21.50 2.16 4.84
C PHE A 183 -22.79 1.52 5.35
N THR A 184 -23.69 2.35 5.87
CA THR A 184 -25.02 1.96 6.33
C THR A 184 -25.97 1.68 5.15
N GLY A 185 -27.21 1.31 5.46
CA GLY A 185 -28.26 1.13 4.44
C GLY A 185 -28.04 -0.09 3.54
N GLY A 186 -27.35 -1.13 4.01
CA GLY A 186 -27.17 -2.39 3.27
C GLY A 186 -26.12 -2.34 2.15
N VAL A 187 -25.21 -1.37 2.20
CA VAL A 187 -24.00 -1.28 1.38
C VAL A 187 -22.89 -2.15 1.98
N GLY A 188 -22.70 -2.05 3.31
CA GLY A 188 -21.73 -2.85 4.06
C GLY A 188 -20.32 -2.27 4.01
N SER A 189 -19.35 -3.08 4.44
CA SER A 189 -17.95 -2.69 4.52
C SER A 189 -17.20 -2.98 3.22
N ILE A 190 -16.27 -2.09 2.89
CA ILE A 190 -15.26 -2.24 1.85
C ILE A 190 -13.91 -2.39 2.54
N PHE A 191 -13.22 -3.48 2.25
CA PHE A 191 -11.89 -3.77 2.77
C PHE A 191 -10.88 -3.70 1.64
N PHE A 192 -9.71 -3.13 1.91
CA PHE A 192 -8.62 -3.07 0.96
C PHE A 192 -7.27 -3.03 1.66
N GLY A 193 -6.24 -3.51 0.98
CA GLY A 193 -4.86 -3.28 1.35
C GLY A 193 -4.29 -2.02 0.70
N LEU A 194 -3.11 -1.62 1.16
CA LEU A 194 -2.30 -0.58 0.54
C LEU A 194 -0.93 -1.16 0.17
N ALA A 195 -0.45 -0.82 -1.02
CA ALA A 195 0.87 -1.22 -1.47
C ALA A 195 1.57 -0.07 -2.19
N GLY A 196 2.88 0.03 -1.98
CA GLY A 196 3.73 1.01 -2.64
C GLY A 196 4.77 0.37 -3.54
N VAL A 197 5.01 0.95 -4.71
CA VAL A 197 6.01 0.49 -5.68
C VAL A 197 6.84 1.68 -6.13
N ALA A 198 8.17 1.63 -5.96
CA ALA A 198 9.05 2.72 -6.38
C ALA A 198 8.96 2.98 -7.89
N SER A 199 9.00 4.25 -8.32
CA SER A 199 8.91 4.59 -9.75
C SER A 199 10.16 4.13 -10.50
N PRO A 200 10.03 3.46 -11.66
CA PRO A 200 11.16 3.05 -12.47
C PRO A 200 11.87 4.30 -13.03
N GLY A 201 13.09 4.56 -12.55
CA GLY A 201 13.85 5.77 -12.90
C GLY A 201 14.40 6.53 -11.70
N ALA A 202 13.96 6.21 -10.47
CA ALA A 202 14.79 6.48 -9.30
C ALA A 202 16.12 5.73 -9.51
N PRO A 203 17.29 6.42 -9.57
CA PRO A 203 18.56 5.74 -9.78
C PRO A 203 18.69 4.67 -8.71
N ILE A 204 19.01 3.44 -9.12
CA ILE A 204 19.30 2.32 -8.22
C ILE A 204 20.59 2.68 -7.48
N GLY A 205 20.48 3.54 -6.47
CA GLY A 205 21.51 3.77 -5.49
C GLY A 205 21.66 2.47 -4.73
N GLN A 206 22.87 1.92 -4.78
CA GLN A 206 23.34 0.76 -4.02
C GLN A 206 22.55 0.59 -2.71
N PRO A 207 21.97 -0.59 -2.43
CA PRO A 207 21.18 -0.79 -1.23
C PRO A 207 22.01 -0.38 -0.01
N LEU A 208 21.47 0.53 0.80
CA LEU A 208 22.01 0.86 2.11
C LEU A 208 22.29 -0.46 2.86
N PRO A 209 23.48 -0.63 3.46
CA PRO A 209 23.78 -1.78 4.32
C PRO A 209 22.72 -1.87 5.42
N GLY A 210 21.69 -2.68 5.21
CA GLY A 210 20.48 -2.74 6.04
C GLY A 210 19.21 -3.13 5.29
N ALA A 211 19.00 -2.63 4.06
CA ALA A 211 17.82 -2.96 3.25
C ALA A 211 17.87 -4.38 2.63
N LEU A 212 19.08 -4.93 2.47
CA LEU A 212 19.27 -6.33 2.08
C LEU A 212 18.93 -7.31 3.21
N ALA A 213 18.89 -6.88 4.48
CA ALA A 213 18.61 -7.80 5.58
C ALA A 213 17.16 -8.31 5.55
N THR A 214 16.19 -7.46 5.21
CA THR A 214 14.78 -7.87 5.08
C THR A 214 14.49 -8.65 3.80
N LEU A 215 15.23 -8.41 2.71
CA LEU A 215 15.07 -9.19 1.48
C LEU A 215 15.82 -10.55 1.51
N LEU A 216 16.92 -10.66 2.26
CA LEU A 216 17.69 -11.91 2.42
C LEU A 216 17.16 -12.82 3.53
N LEU A 217 16.39 -12.32 4.49
CA LEU A 217 15.74 -13.17 5.50
C LEU A 217 14.62 -14.05 4.92
N GLY A 218 14.14 -13.76 3.70
CA GLY A 218 13.24 -14.63 2.94
C GLY A 218 13.93 -15.56 1.93
N GLY A 219 15.27 -15.55 1.82
CA GLY A 219 15.98 -16.14 0.69
C GLY A 219 17.22 -16.98 1.01
N ALA A 220 17.42 -17.42 2.26
CA ALA A 220 18.62 -18.15 2.66
C ALA A 220 18.33 -19.45 3.44
N ILE A 221 17.63 -20.40 2.84
CA ILE A 221 17.82 -21.82 3.15
C ILE A 221 17.94 -22.61 1.85
N SER A 222 18.94 -22.30 1.03
CA SER A 222 19.35 -23.12 -0.12
C SER A 222 20.69 -22.60 -0.65
N GLY A 223 21.78 -23.30 -0.34
CA GLY A 223 23.04 -23.15 -1.09
C GLY A 223 24.25 -22.65 -0.31
N ALA A 224 24.77 -23.47 0.59
CA ALA A 224 26.20 -23.50 0.89
C ALA A 224 26.64 -24.96 1.04
N ALA A 225 26.74 -25.64 -0.11
CA ALA A 225 27.49 -26.88 -0.19
C ALA A 225 28.97 -26.58 0.05
N GLY A 226 29.57 -27.33 0.98
CA GLY A 226 30.96 -27.78 0.90
C GLY A 226 32.07 -26.72 0.96
N MET A 227 32.63 -26.53 2.15
CA MET A 227 34.06 -26.21 2.27
C MET A 227 34.75 -27.15 3.27
N LYS A 228 35.60 -27.99 2.68
CA LYS A 228 36.73 -28.74 3.26
C LYS A 228 37.23 -28.16 4.58
N LYS A 229 37.18 -28.97 5.65
CA LYS A 229 38.19 -28.91 6.72
C LYS A 229 39.14 -30.09 6.59
N ARG A 230 40.33 -29.79 6.07
CA ARG A 230 41.51 -30.64 6.18
C ARG A 230 42.40 -30.03 7.26
N ARG A 231 42.47 -30.62 8.46
CA ARG A 231 43.67 -30.61 9.30
C ARG A 231 43.61 -31.72 10.36
N ARG A 232 44.69 -32.50 10.38
CA ARG A 232 45.04 -33.60 11.28
C ARG A 232 45.07 -33.16 12.75
N GLN A 233 44.73 -34.06 13.68
CA GLN A 233 45.69 -34.61 14.67
C GLN A 233 45.08 -35.71 15.57
N LYS A 234 45.86 -36.80 15.70
CA LYS A 234 46.05 -37.75 16.83
C LYS A 234 44.91 -38.69 17.27
N ALA A 235 45.12 -39.98 17.01
CA ALA A 235 45.38 -40.97 18.06
C ALA A 235 46.68 -41.70 17.68
#